data_AF-A0A537FFG5-F1
#
_entry.id   AF-A0A537FFG5-F1
#
_cell.length_a   1.000
_cell.length_b   1.000
_cell.length_c   1.000
_cell.angle_alpha   90.00
_cell.angle_beta   90.00
_cell.angle_gamma   90.00
#
_symmetry.space_group_name_H-M   'P 1'
#
loop_
_entity.id
_entity.type
_entity.pdbx_description
1 polymer ?
#
loop_
_entity_poly.entity_id
_entity_poly.type
_entity_poly.pdbx_seq_one_letter_code
_entity_poly.pdbx_strand_id
1 'polypeptide(L)' 'MKIVETPAGLCANHSKVYDKVKDAYPLWSAAYGSLTTEDFLKRLVALPETGDRVREMAQFLIRNPEKWK' A
#
# COMPACT_ATOMS: atom_id res chain seq x y z
N MET A 1 18.93 9.98 19.01
CA MET A 1 17.90 9.09 18.44
C MET A 1 17.22 9.85 17.32
N LYS A 2 17.50 9.53 16.05
CA LYS A 2 16.82 10.20 14.92
C LYS A 2 15.39 9.70 14.89
N ILE A 3 14.43 10.56 15.22
CA ILE A 3 13.02 10.30 14.97
C ILE A 3 12.88 10.41 13.45
N VAL A 4 12.99 9.26 12.77
CA VAL A 4 12.66 9.18 11.36
C VAL A 4 11.14 9.24 11.33
N GLU A 5 10.58 10.38 10.90
CA GLU A 5 9.15 10.47 10.63
C GLU A 5 8.82 9.48 9.52
N THR A 6 8.34 8.31 9.91
CA THR A 6 7.87 7.29 8.98
C THR A 6 6.52 7.75 8.46
N PRO A 7 6.25 7.66 7.14
CA PRO A 7 4.92 7.86 6.59
C PRO A 7 3.90 7.09 7.44
N ALA A 8 2.83 7.77 7.84
CA ALA A 8 1.71 7.19 8.58
C ALA A 8 1.95 6.69 10.02
N GLY A 9 3.16 6.78 10.59
CA GLY A 9 3.48 6.24 11.94
C GLY A 9 3.79 4.73 11.93
N LEU A 10 4.27 4.22 10.81
CA LEU A 10 4.60 2.82 10.59
C LEU A 10 5.98 2.46 11.16
N CYS A 11 6.17 1.22 11.61
CA CYS A 11 7.54 0.76 11.91
C CYS A 11 8.39 0.65 10.62
N ALA A 12 9.71 0.57 10.75
CA ALA A 12 10.62 0.57 9.61
C ALA A 12 10.31 -0.51 8.55
N ASN A 13 9.88 -1.70 8.97
CA ASN A 13 9.50 -2.76 8.02
C ASN A 13 8.21 -2.41 7.27
N HIS A 14 7.20 -1.89 7.97
CA HIS A 14 5.95 -1.49 7.36
C HIS A 14 6.11 -0.27 6.45
N SER A 15 7.00 0.67 6.78
CA SER A 15 7.35 1.80 5.90
C SER A 15 7.87 1.30 4.54
N LYS A 16 8.79 0.33 4.53
CA LYS A 16 9.31 -0.24 3.27
C LYS A 16 8.23 -0.96 2.45
N VAL A 17 7.25 -1.57 3.11
CA VAL A 17 6.14 -2.23 2.43
C VAL A 17 5.17 -1.20 1.87
N TYR A 18 4.88 -0.14 2.63
CA TYR A 18 4.09 1.00 2.18
C TYR A 18 4.68 1.62 0.91
N ASP A 19 6.00 1.88 0.90
CA ASP A 19 6.69 2.43 -0.26
C ASP A 19 6.53 1.52 -1.49
N LYS A 20 6.75 0.21 -1.33
CA LYS A 20 6.55 -0.76 -2.43
C LYS A 20 5.11 -0.82 -2.96
N VAL A 21 4.12 -0.73 -2.07
CA VAL A 21 2.70 -0.72 -2.46
C VAL A 21 2.40 0.56 -3.24
N LYS A 22 2.90 1.70 -2.78
CA LYS A 22 2.74 2.98 -3.47
C LYS A 22 3.44 3.01 -4.82
N ASP A 23 4.67 2.54 -4.90
CA ASP A 23 5.49 2.54 -6.11
C ASP A 23 4.86 1.65 -7.21
N ALA A 24 4.13 0.60 -6.81
CA ALA A 24 3.42 -0.27 -7.75
C ALA A 24 2.15 0.37 -8.33
N TYR A 25 1.49 1.28 -7.60
CA TYR A 25 0.18 1.81 -7.99
C TYR A 25 0.18 2.51 -9.37
N PRO A 26 1.14 3.40 -9.72
CA PRO A 26 1.16 4.03 -11.04
C PRO A 26 1.20 3.03 -12.20
N LEU A 27 1.95 1.94 -12.06
CA LEU A 27 2.03 0.88 -13.09
C LEU A 27 0.66 0.20 -13.28
N TRP A 28 -0.02 -0.11 -12.17
CA TRP A 28 -1.36 -0.68 -12.22
C TRP A 28 -2.38 0.31 -12.78
N SER A 29 -2.34 1.57 -12.35
CA SER A 29 -3.24 2.61 -12.84
C SER A 29 -3.12 2.79 -14.36
N ALA A 30 -1.88 2.83 -14.88
CA ALA A 30 -1.61 2.91 -16.33
C ALA A 30 -2.10 1.66 -17.09
N ALA A 31 -1.87 0.45 -16.55
CA ALA A 31 -2.28 -0.80 -17.21
C ALA A 31 -3.81 -0.97 -17.28
N TYR A 32 -4.54 -0.47 -16.27
CA TYR A 32 -5.99 -0.63 -16.17
C TYR A 32 -6.79 0.61 -16.61
N GLY A 33 -6.14 1.75 -16.88
CA GLY A 33 -6.73 2.97 -17.48
C GLY A 33 -7.65 3.79 -16.57
N SER A 34 -8.29 3.18 -15.57
CA SER A 34 -9.20 3.85 -14.62
C SER A 34 -9.20 3.22 -13.23
N LEU A 35 -8.10 2.58 -12.83
CA LEU A 35 -8.03 1.91 -11.53
C LEU A 35 -7.90 2.93 -10.41
N THR A 36 -8.85 2.90 -9.47
CA THR A 36 -8.79 3.71 -8.25
C THR A 36 -7.82 3.11 -7.24
N THR A 37 -7.34 3.92 -6.29
CA THR A 37 -6.53 3.42 -5.17
C THR A 37 -7.26 2.32 -4.40
N GLU A 38 -8.56 2.49 -4.14
CA GLU A 38 -9.36 1.51 -3.40
C GLU A 38 -9.43 0.18 -4.15
N ASP A 39 -9.68 0.20 -5.47
CA ASP A 39 -9.76 -1.01 -6.29
C ASP A 39 -8.40 -1.71 -6.39
N PHE A 40 -7.31 -0.94 -6.48
CA PHE A 40 -5.95 -1.47 -6.43
C PHE A 40 -5.70 -2.23 -5.13
N LEU A 41 -6.00 -1.61 -3.98
CA LEU A 41 -5.79 -2.23 -2.67
C LEU A 41 -6.67 -3.48 -2.50
N LYS A 42 -7.94 -3.44 -2.94
CA LYS A 42 -8.83 -4.61 -2.92
C LYS A 42 -8.27 -5.76 -3.75
N ARG A 43 -7.68 -5.48 -4.92
CA ARG A 43 -7.02 -6.49 -5.76
C ARG A 43 -5.80 -7.10 -5.09
N LEU A 44 -4.95 -6.29 -4.43
CA LEU A 44 -3.83 -6.81 -3.66
C LEU A 44 -4.29 -7.79 -2.57
N VAL A 45 -5.42 -7.50 -1.91
CA VAL A 45 -5.98 -8.40 -0.89
C VAL A 45 -6.51 -9.70 -1.50
N ALA A 46 -7.13 -9.64 -2.68
CA ALA A 46 -7.76 -10.78 -3.32
C ALA A 46 -6.80 -11.76 -4.01
N LEU A 47 -5.65 -11.26 -4.50
CA LEU A 47 -4.70 -12.09 -5.27
C LEU A 47 -3.91 -13.05 -4.37
N PRO A 48 -3.92 -14.37 -4.67
CA PRO A 48 -3.20 -15.35 -3.87
C PRO A 48 -1.67 -15.19 -3.95
N GLU A 49 -1.16 -14.55 -5.00
CA GLU A 49 0.28 -14.29 -5.20
C GLU A 49 0.77 -13.11 -4.36
N THR A 50 -0.12 -12.29 -3.81
CA THR A 50 0.26 -11.17 -2.95
C THR A 50 0.78 -11.68 -1.61
N GLY A 51 2.05 -11.41 -1.33
CA GLY A 51 2.67 -11.79 -0.05
C GLY A 51 2.00 -11.12 1.16
N ASP A 52 2.03 -11.81 2.30
CA ASP A 52 1.26 -11.46 3.51
C ASP A 52 1.44 -10.02 3.98
N ARG A 53 2.67 -9.49 3.98
CA ARG A 53 2.94 -8.11 4.41
C ARG A 53 2.31 -7.06 3.50
N VAL A 54 2.27 -7.33 2.20
CA VAL A 54 1.64 -6.43 1.22
C VAL A 54 0.13 -6.48 1.41
N ARG A 55 -0.43 -7.68 1.64
CA ARG A 55 -1.85 -7.88 1.94
C ARG A 55 -2.26 -7.17 3.23
N GLU A 56 -1.48 -7.30 4.29
CA GLU A 56 -1.66 -6.60 5.56
C GLU A 56 -1.64 -5.08 5.36
N MET A 57 -0.65 -4.57 4.63
CA MET A 57 -0.56 -3.13 4.31
C MET A 57 -1.77 -2.65 3.50
N ALA A 58 -2.23 -3.44 2.53
CA ALA A 58 -3.40 -3.09 1.74
C ALA A 58 -4.68 -3.04 2.59
N GLN A 59 -4.86 -4.00 3.50
CA GLN A 59 -5.97 -3.98 4.47
C GLN A 59 -5.89 -2.77 5.42
N PHE A 60 -4.70 -2.43 5.90
CA PHE A 60 -4.47 -1.25 6.72
C PHE A 60 -4.88 0.03 5.98
N LEU A 61 -4.44 0.20 4.73
CA LEU A 61 -4.72 1.39 3.92
C LEU A 61 -6.19 1.50 3.49
N ILE A 62 -6.88 0.37 3.27
CA ILE A 62 -8.34 0.36 3.05
C ILE A 62 -9.08 0.90 4.29
N ARG A 63 -8.64 0.51 5.49
CA ARG A 63 -9.27 0.97 6.75
C ARG A 63 -8.89 2.39 7.14
N ASN A 64 -7.76 2.89 6.64
CA ASN A 64 -7.19 4.20 6.98
C ASN A 64 -6.82 4.96 5.69
N PRO A 65 -7.80 5.34 4.85
CA PRO A 65 -7.53 5.95 3.54
C PRO A 65 -6.76 7.27 3.65
N GLU A 66 -6.86 7.99 4.76
CA GLU A 66 -6.11 9.21 5.04
C GLU A 66 -4.59 8.98 5.20
N LYS A 67 -4.17 7.72 5.36
CA LYS A 67 -2.75 7.32 5.39
C LYS A 67 -2.17 7.09 4.01
N TRP A 68 -3.00 7.06 2.95
CA TRP A 68 -2.54 7.05 1.56
C TRP A 68 -2.10 8.47 1.15
N LYS A 69 -0.91 8.88 1.59
CA LYS A 69 -0.33 10.22 1.31
C LYS A 69 0.91 10.12 0.46
#